data_AF-A0A143QK79-F1
#
_entry.id   AF-A0A143QK79-F1
#
_cell.length_a   1.000
_cell.length_b   1.000
_cell.length_c   1.000
_cell.angle_alpha   90.00
_cell.angle_beta   90.00
_cell.angle_gamma   90.00
#
_symmetry.space_group_name_H-M   'P 1'
#
loop_
_entity.id
_entity.type
_entity.pdbx_description
1 polymer ?
#
loop_
_entity_poly.entity_id
_entity_poly.type
_entity_poly.pdbx_seq_one_letter_code
_entity_poly.pdbx_strand_id
1 'polypeptide(L)'
;MNQKSLPREQFLQAGYRLLGEMDTTDLARSLSISAVVERAGLSHQTFHNTYPGSSRGGGSGGKEAFVEDLLDHLTLDYTGTAATTGSQDVKAPVSALFDDLTSGLMRRRLVAVLLAADHNGARKAVIPEFERFDTDLRSIIGQAVQAHGGSLRQPLSLTNLSAVVGALLDGLALREVLTPGSVSSDDVASATNSILQWAIDPLHSDRTVAQPDPGEISDALRPDLEADVIAATETLFVDNGYFLVTLADIAAEAKIRVEDLRRLFPSKVDIIVAALKPEFDRVLRLRRADERLGVDPATALQRTLVSLGEFVIDNRAMSSGMLLALSFEQFHQPSTITTVIENLYLPSAVVPILERGRESGVFSDDAPALEAAIMLTNNVLFRCLTRPAESATEVAQGVLRILMPGVAIRPA
;
A
#
# COMPACT_ATOMS: atom_id res chain seq x y z
N MET A 1 33.76 -28.13 -26.98
CA MET A 1 35.07 -27.45 -26.88
C MET A 1 35.20 -26.91 -25.47
N ASN A 2 36.01 -27.56 -24.61
CA ASN A 2 36.31 -27.07 -23.26
C ASN A 2 37.22 -25.85 -23.38
N GLN A 3 36.72 -24.65 -23.10
CA GLN A 3 37.58 -23.51 -22.78
C GLN A 3 38.32 -23.87 -21.49
N LYS A 4 39.61 -24.21 -21.59
CA LYS A 4 40.48 -24.31 -20.42
C LYS A 4 40.51 -22.93 -19.78
N SER A 5 39.92 -22.79 -18.59
CA SER A 5 40.05 -21.57 -17.78
C SER A 5 41.53 -21.25 -17.59
N LEU A 6 41.91 -19.99 -17.73
CA LEU A 6 43.30 -19.57 -17.59
C LEU A 6 43.78 -19.89 -16.15
N PRO A 7 45.06 -20.23 -15.92
CA PRO A 7 45.56 -20.56 -14.57
C PRO A 7 45.20 -19.51 -13.50
N ARG A 8 45.13 -18.23 -13.89
CA ARG A 8 44.65 -17.13 -13.05
C ARG A 8 43.21 -17.34 -12.54
N GLU A 9 42.28 -17.75 -13.41
CA GLU A 9 40.88 -17.98 -13.03
C GLU A 9 40.74 -19.16 -12.09
N GLN A 10 41.58 -20.19 -12.26
CA GLN A 10 41.62 -21.35 -11.38
C GLN A 10 42.13 -20.97 -9.98
N PHE A 11 43.19 -20.16 -9.89
CA PHE A 11 43.66 -19.64 -8.61
C PHE A 11 42.64 -18.73 -7.93
N LEU A 12 41.96 -17.85 -8.68
CA LEU A 12 40.89 -17.00 -8.12
C LEU A 12 39.72 -17.85 -7.61
N GLN A 13 39.27 -18.85 -8.38
CA GLN A 13 38.21 -19.76 -7.95
C GLN A 13 38.58 -20.61 -6.74
N ALA A 14 39.84 -21.05 -6.65
CA ALA A 14 40.35 -21.76 -5.48
C ALA A 14 40.39 -20.84 -4.25
N GLY A 15 40.86 -19.60 -4.41
CA GLY A 15 40.85 -18.57 -3.37
C GLY A 15 39.43 -18.24 -2.88
N TYR A 16 38.46 -18.07 -3.78
CA TYR A 16 37.06 -17.83 -3.42
C TYR A 16 36.44 -19.00 -2.65
N ARG A 17 36.77 -20.24 -3.03
CA ARG A 17 36.32 -21.43 -2.28
C ARG A 17 36.89 -21.45 -0.88
N LEU A 18 38.20 -21.22 -0.73
CA LEU A 18 38.83 -21.16 0.59
C LEU A 18 38.25 -20.04 1.47
N LEU A 19 37.93 -18.88 0.90
CA LEU A 19 37.27 -17.80 1.65
C LEU A 19 35.86 -18.18 2.13
N GLY A 20 35.13 -19.01 1.39
CA GLY A 20 33.82 -19.51 1.80
C GLY A 20 33.87 -20.67 2.81
N GLU A 21 35.03 -21.32 2.95
CA GLU A 21 35.28 -22.43 3.88
C GLU A 21 35.98 -21.99 5.18
N MET A 22 36.42 -20.73 5.28
CA MET A 22 37.06 -20.21 6.49
C MET A 22 36.08 -20.20 7.68
N ASP A 23 36.46 -20.88 8.76
CA ASP A 23 35.80 -20.76 10.05
C ASP A 23 35.98 -19.32 10.57
N THR A 24 34.90 -18.75 11.10
CA THR A 24 34.85 -17.38 11.62
C THR A 24 35.80 -17.15 12.80
N THR A 25 36.20 -18.23 13.48
CA THR A 25 37.28 -18.24 14.48
C THR A 25 38.65 -17.92 13.86
N ASP A 26 38.92 -18.35 12.63
CA ASP A 26 40.16 -18.06 11.92
C ASP A 26 40.23 -16.60 11.45
N LEU A 27 39.06 -16.01 11.16
CA LEU A 27 38.94 -14.60 10.83
C LEU A 27 39.21 -13.72 12.06
N ALA A 28 38.68 -14.08 13.24
CA ALA A 28 39.02 -13.41 14.50
C ALA A 28 40.50 -13.62 14.89
N ARG A 29 41.06 -14.80 14.63
CA ARG A 29 42.51 -15.07 14.80
C ARG A 29 43.38 -14.30 13.83
N SER A 30 42.86 -13.71 12.75
CA SER A 30 43.64 -12.84 11.87
C SER A 30 43.99 -11.49 12.52
N LEU A 31 43.36 -11.14 13.65
CA LEU A 31 43.66 -9.91 14.40
C LEU A 31 45.10 -9.91 14.92
N SER A 32 45.82 -8.83 14.62
CA SER A 32 47.15 -8.58 15.14
C SER A 32 47.08 -8.05 16.56
N ILE A 33 47.74 -8.74 17.51
CA ILE A 33 47.83 -8.28 18.90
C ILE A 33 48.47 -6.88 18.96
N SER A 34 49.48 -6.62 18.13
CA SER A 34 50.11 -5.30 18.04
C SER A 34 49.12 -4.22 17.63
N ALA A 35 48.25 -4.50 16.65
CA ALA A 35 47.23 -3.54 16.22
C ALA A 35 46.16 -3.32 17.30
N VAL A 36 45.77 -4.37 18.04
CA VAL A 36 44.83 -4.27 19.16
C VAL A 36 45.40 -3.41 20.29
N VAL A 37 46.64 -3.68 20.69
CA VAL A 37 47.36 -2.95 21.75
C VAL A 37 47.55 -1.48 21.39
N GLU A 38 47.96 -1.21 20.15
CA GLU A 38 48.09 0.15 19.61
C GLU A 38 46.75 0.88 19.60
N ARG A 39 45.68 0.25 19.10
CA ARG A 39 44.34 0.84 19.06
C ARG A 39 43.74 1.09 20.45
N ALA A 40 44.06 0.22 21.42
CA ALA A 40 43.64 0.37 22.81
C ALA A 40 44.48 1.40 23.59
N GLY A 41 45.62 1.85 23.06
CA GLY A 41 46.55 2.73 23.76
C GLY A 41 47.22 2.07 24.98
N LEU A 42 47.33 0.74 25.00
CA LEU A 42 47.90 -0.04 26.10
C LEU A 42 49.28 -0.61 25.72
N SER A 43 49.96 -1.29 26.65
CA SER A 43 51.24 -1.94 26.37
C SER A 43 51.07 -3.43 26.07
N HIS A 44 52.01 -4.02 25.32
CA HIS A 44 52.06 -5.47 25.10
C HIS A 44 52.16 -6.26 26.41
N GLN A 45 52.88 -5.72 27.41
CA GLN A 45 52.98 -6.34 28.73
C GLN A 45 51.62 -6.38 29.43
N THR A 46 50.83 -5.31 29.30
CA THR A 46 49.46 -5.25 29.85
C THR A 46 48.59 -6.34 29.23
N PHE A 47 48.65 -6.53 27.90
CA PHE A 47 47.90 -7.58 27.20
C PHE A 47 48.26 -8.99 27.71
N HIS A 48 49.55 -9.30 27.84
CA HIS A 48 50.01 -10.62 28.32
C HIS A 48 49.70 -10.87 29.81
N ASN A 49 49.60 -9.82 30.62
CA ASN A 49 49.16 -9.93 32.00
C ASN A 49 47.65 -10.24 32.08
N THR A 50 46.84 -9.65 31.19
CA THR A 50 45.39 -9.89 31.11
C THR A 50 45.07 -11.27 30.49
N TYR A 51 45.79 -11.67 29.45
CA TYR A 51 45.63 -12.94 28.75
C TYR A 51 46.95 -13.75 28.79
N PRO A 52 47.23 -14.49 29.88
CA PRO A 52 48.46 -15.23 30.03
C PRO A 52 48.56 -16.42 29.06
N GLY A 53 49.74 -16.65 28.49
CA GLY A 53 49.98 -17.62 27.41
C GLY A 53 50.09 -19.09 27.80
N SER A 54 49.98 -19.44 29.10
CA SER A 54 50.14 -20.83 29.56
C SER A 54 49.01 -21.25 30.50
N SER A 55 48.02 -21.99 30.01
CA SER A 55 47.13 -22.76 30.87
C SER A 55 47.85 -24.05 31.28
N ARG A 56 48.27 -24.15 32.55
CA ARG A 56 48.84 -25.39 33.12
C ARG A 56 47.83 -26.56 33.18
N GLY A 57 46.57 -26.34 32.79
CA GLY A 57 45.47 -27.31 32.85
C GLY A 57 44.80 -27.64 31.50
N GLY A 58 45.43 -27.32 30.36
CA GLY A 58 44.90 -27.69 29.03
C GLY A 58 43.81 -26.77 28.48
N GLY A 59 43.60 -25.58 29.03
CA GLY A 59 42.72 -24.54 28.47
C GLY A 59 43.43 -23.65 27.43
N SER A 60 42.66 -22.93 26.62
CA SER A 60 43.18 -21.89 25.70
C SER A 60 43.81 -20.73 26.48
N GLY A 61 44.91 -20.17 25.97
CA GLY A 61 45.68 -19.10 26.62
C GLY A 61 46.20 -18.07 25.63
N GLY A 62 46.54 -16.87 26.10
CA GLY A 62 47.04 -15.79 25.24
C GLY A 62 46.02 -15.34 24.20
N LYS A 63 46.40 -15.41 22.91
CA LYS A 63 45.57 -14.93 21.80
C LYS A 63 44.23 -15.67 21.68
N GLU A 64 44.20 -16.97 21.96
CA GLU A 64 42.97 -17.76 21.87
C GLU A 64 41.97 -17.36 22.96
N ALA A 65 42.44 -17.16 24.19
CA ALA A 65 41.60 -16.65 25.27
C ALA A 65 41.07 -15.23 24.98
N PHE A 66 41.90 -14.38 24.37
CA PHE A 66 41.45 -13.06 23.91
C PHE A 66 40.38 -13.13 22.81
N VAL A 67 40.55 -14.01 21.82
CA VAL A 67 39.56 -14.17 20.73
C VAL A 67 38.24 -14.69 21.27
N GLU A 68 38.26 -15.67 22.18
CA GLU A 68 37.06 -16.19 22.83
C GLU A 68 36.32 -15.07 23.59
N ASP A 69 37.06 -14.31 24.41
CA ASP A 69 36.52 -13.20 25.19
C ASP A 69 35.99 -12.05 24.30
N LEU A 70 36.66 -11.77 23.17
CA LEU A 70 36.20 -10.80 22.18
C LEU A 70 34.88 -11.26 21.53
N LEU A 71 34.76 -12.53 21.17
CA LEU A 71 33.54 -13.07 20.57
C LEU A 71 32.39 -13.05 21.58
N ASP A 72 32.64 -13.34 22.86
CA ASP A 72 31.63 -13.29 23.92
C ASP A 72 31.13 -11.87 24.23
N HIS A 73 31.87 -10.83 23.85
CA HIS A 73 31.55 -9.42 24.12
C HIS A 73 31.48 -8.55 22.85
N LEU A 74 31.14 -9.18 21.71
CA LEU A 74 31.00 -8.49 20.44
C LEU A 74 29.88 -7.42 20.49
N THR A 75 30.16 -6.22 19.98
CA THR A 75 29.19 -5.10 19.91
C THR A 75 29.09 -4.51 18.51
N LEU A 76 27.94 -3.93 18.18
CA LEU A 76 27.72 -3.18 16.92
C LEU A 76 27.90 -1.66 17.10
N ASP A 77 28.08 -1.21 18.36
CA ASP A 77 27.95 0.16 18.82
C ASP A 77 26.66 0.86 18.34
N TYR A 78 25.54 0.14 18.30
CA TYR A 78 24.25 0.77 17.99
C TYR A 78 23.72 1.54 19.20
N THR A 79 23.74 2.87 19.11
CA THR A 79 23.35 3.75 20.23
C THR A 79 21.84 3.88 20.41
N GLY A 80 21.05 3.44 19.43
CA GLY A 80 19.59 3.61 19.40
C GLY A 80 19.16 4.97 18.84
N THR A 81 17.90 5.06 18.45
CA THR A 81 17.29 6.34 18.02
C THR A 81 16.74 7.12 19.23
N ALA A 82 16.96 8.43 19.28
CA ALA A 82 16.30 9.29 20.26
C ALA A 82 14.82 9.42 19.87
N ALA A 83 13.91 8.99 20.74
CA ALA A 83 12.48 9.08 20.48
C ALA A 83 12.06 10.54 20.24
N THR A 84 11.86 10.93 18.99
CA THR A 84 11.27 12.23 18.63
C THR A 84 9.78 12.16 18.92
N THR A 85 9.41 12.41 20.17
CA THR A 85 8.02 12.55 20.59
C THR A 85 7.36 13.69 19.80
N GLY A 86 6.39 13.38 18.94
CA GLY A 86 5.45 14.36 18.38
C GLY A 86 5.58 14.69 16.89
N SER A 87 6.48 14.06 16.12
CA SER A 87 6.45 14.20 14.66
C SER A 87 5.42 13.24 14.06
N GLN A 88 4.42 13.78 13.35
CA GLN A 88 3.51 12.99 12.51
C GLN A 88 4.22 12.43 11.26
N ASP A 89 5.44 12.91 10.98
CA ASP A 89 6.22 12.56 9.80
C ASP A 89 7.29 11.51 10.12
N VAL A 90 7.23 10.41 9.36
CA VAL A 90 8.09 9.23 9.42
C VAL A 90 9.40 9.45 8.66
N LYS A 91 9.44 10.43 7.76
CA LYS A 91 10.58 10.61 6.86
C LYS A 91 11.87 10.88 7.62
N ALA A 92 11.86 11.85 8.52
CA ALA A 92 13.03 12.22 9.32
C ALA A 92 13.61 11.06 10.15
N PRO A 93 12.83 10.30 10.95
CA PRO A 93 13.37 9.18 11.72
C PRO A 93 13.85 8.02 10.83
N VAL A 94 13.20 7.76 9.69
CA VAL A 94 13.66 6.73 8.75
C VAL A 94 14.96 7.13 8.04
N SER A 95 15.08 8.38 7.58
CA SER A 95 16.33 8.88 7.00
C SER A 95 17.48 8.79 8.02
N ALA A 96 17.26 9.20 9.27
CA ALA A 96 18.28 9.10 10.31
C ALA A 96 18.72 7.66 10.59
N LEU A 97 17.77 6.71 10.60
CA LEU A 97 18.07 5.29 10.77
C LEU A 97 18.88 4.74 9.57
N PHE A 98 18.53 5.17 8.36
CA PHE A 98 19.26 4.79 7.14
C PHE A 98 20.67 5.38 7.08
N ASP A 99 20.83 6.63 7.51
CA ASP A 99 22.13 7.28 7.63
C ASP A 99 23.02 6.57 8.66
N ASP A 100 22.45 6.13 9.78
CA ASP A 100 23.18 5.32 10.77
C ASP A 100 23.62 3.96 10.21
N LEU A 101 22.73 3.25 9.48
CA LEU A 101 23.07 2.01 8.78
C LEU A 101 24.26 2.22 7.82
N THR A 102 24.25 3.30 7.04
CA THR A 102 25.28 3.58 6.02
C THR A 102 26.56 4.19 6.61
N SER A 103 26.54 4.73 7.83
CA SER A 103 27.71 5.28 8.54
C SER A 103 28.79 4.25 8.90
N GLY A 104 28.49 2.95 8.73
CA GLY A 104 29.37 1.84 9.06
C GLY A 104 28.72 0.80 9.97
N LEU A 105 27.53 1.08 10.51
CA LEU A 105 26.73 0.10 11.26
C LEU A 105 26.41 -1.14 10.41
N MET A 106 26.05 -0.98 9.14
CA MET A 106 25.77 -2.11 8.24
C MET A 106 26.98 -3.04 8.09
N ARG A 107 28.19 -2.48 7.97
CA ARG A 107 29.43 -3.27 7.91
C ARG A 107 29.62 -4.07 9.19
N ARG A 108 29.44 -3.45 10.36
CA ARG A 108 29.54 -4.11 11.67
C ARG A 108 28.49 -5.22 11.81
N ARG A 109 27.25 -4.97 11.39
CA ARG A 109 26.15 -5.96 11.35
C ARG A 109 26.50 -7.17 10.49
N LEU A 110 27.05 -6.98 9.29
CA LEU A 110 27.46 -8.08 8.41
C LEU A 110 28.58 -8.92 9.04
N VAL A 111 29.61 -8.29 9.59
CA VAL A 111 30.70 -8.99 10.29
C VAL A 111 30.15 -9.75 11.50
N ALA A 112 29.27 -9.13 12.28
CA ALA A 112 28.64 -9.76 13.44
C ALA A 112 27.79 -10.97 13.07
N VAL A 113 26.99 -10.89 12.00
CA VAL A 113 26.19 -12.02 11.51
C VAL A 113 27.08 -13.17 11.09
N LEU A 114 28.20 -12.88 10.40
CA LEU A 114 29.19 -13.89 10.06
C LEU A 114 29.76 -14.55 11.32
N LEU A 115 30.29 -13.77 12.26
CA LEU A 115 30.87 -14.31 13.52
C LEU A 115 29.84 -15.08 14.38
N ALA A 116 28.59 -14.64 14.41
CA ALA A 116 27.50 -15.27 15.17
C ALA A 116 26.95 -16.55 14.51
N ALA A 117 27.24 -16.79 13.23
CA ALA A 117 26.80 -17.98 12.52
C ALA A 117 27.41 -19.24 13.17
N ASP A 118 28.71 -19.21 13.48
CA ASP A 118 29.45 -20.37 13.98
C ASP A 118 29.81 -20.29 15.48
N HIS A 119 29.64 -19.12 16.12
CA HIS A 119 29.99 -18.94 17.54
C HIS A 119 28.80 -18.55 18.42
N ASN A 120 28.46 -19.40 19.41
CA ASN A 120 27.32 -19.18 20.31
C ASN A 120 27.47 -17.95 21.21
N GLY A 121 28.70 -17.63 21.63
CA GLY A 121 29.04 -16.42 22.39
C GLY A 121 28.72 -15.13 21.65
N ALA A 122 29.36 -14.92 20.50
CA ALA A 122 29.06 -13.84 19.55
C ALA A 122 27.57 -13.73 19.24
N ARG A 123 26.86 -14.85 19.02
CA ARG A 123 25.42 -14.82 18.81
C ARG A 123 24.66 -14.20 19.99
N LYS A 124 24.97 -14.63 21.22
CA LYS A 124 24.33 -14.06 22.43
C LYS A 124 24.69 -12.59 22.63
N ALA A 125 25.90 -12.18 22.29
CA ALA A 125 26.37 -10.81 22.45
C ALA A 125 25.63 -9.83 21.53
N VAL A 126 25.38 -10.21 20.27
CA VAL A 126 24.84 -9.27 19.27
C VAL A 126 23.31 -9.27 19.17
N ILE A 127 22.62 -10.35 19.55
CA ILE A 127 21.14 -10.45 19.52
C ILE A 127 20.46 -9.22 20.14
N PRO A 128 20.83 -8.75 21.35
CA PRO A 128 20.19 -7.60 21.98
C PRO A 128 20.27 -6.31 21.15
N GLU A 129 21.36 -6.08 20.43
CA GLU A 129 21.51 -4.88 19.59
C GLU A 129 20.68 -4.98 18.29
N PHE A 130 20.55 -6.17 17.71
CA PHE A 130 19.61 -6.41 16.59
C PHE A 130 18.16 -6.23 17.04
N GLU A 131 17.78 -6.81 18.18
CA GLU A 131 16.43 -6.66 18.76
C GLU A 131 16.11 -5.21 19.11
N ARG A 132 17.11 -4.44 19.57
CA ARG A 132 16.97 -3.01 19.84
C ARG A 132 16.69 -2.23 18.56
N PHE A 133 17.43 -2.50 17.48
CA PHE A 133 17.17 -1.88 16.17
C PHE A 133 15.76 -2.19 15.67
N ASP A 134 15.32 -3.45 15.74
CA ASP A 134 13.96 -3.86 15.35
C ASP A 134 12.89 -3.19 16.20
N THR A 135 13.15 -3.00 17.48
CA THR A 135 12.25 -2.32 18.42
C THR A 135 12.14 -0.84 18.10
N ASP A 136 13.26 -0.17 17.80
CA ASP A 136 13.28 1.23 17.40
C ASP A 136 12.52 1.44 16.08
N LEU A 137 12.78 0.61 15.06
CA LEU A 137 12.07 0.67 13.79
C LEU A 137 10.56 0.41 13.97
N ARG A 138 10.19 -0.59 14.77
CA ARG A 138 8.78 -0.88 15.10
C ARG A 138 8.13 0.27 15.85
N SER A 139 8.87 0.98 16.70
CA SER A 139 8.38 2.18 17.39
C SER A 139 8.12 3.32 16.40
N ILE A 140 9.05 3.58 15.47
CA ILE A 140 8.90 4.59 14.42
C ILE A 140 7.66 4.30 13.56
N ILE A 141 7.55 3.06 13.05
CA ILE A 141 6.40 2.64 12.23
C ILE A 141 5.12 2.62 13.07
N GLY A 142 5.21 2.19 14.33
CA GLY A 142 4.10 2.21 15.27
C GLY A 142 3.56 3.61 15.44
N GLN A 143 4.40 4.61 15.67
CA GLN A 143 4.00 6.02 15.77
C GLN A 143 3.39 6.53 14.46
N ALA A 144 3.92 6.12 13.31
CA ALA A 144 3.37 6.47 11.99
C ALA A 144 1.93 5.97 11.80
N VAL A 145 1.73 4.67 12.03
CA VAL A 145 0.42 4.03 11.98
C VAL A 145 -0.48 4.66 13.04
N GLN A 146 0.11 4.94 14.21
CA GLN A 146 -0.49 5.70 15.29
C GLN A 146 -0.56 7.22 15.02
N ALA A 147 -0.34 7.73 13.82
CA ALA A 147 -0.71 9.09 13.43
C ALA A 147 -1.88 9.06 12.44
N HIS A 148 -2.04 7.95 11.73
CA HIS A 148 -2.99 7.75 10.64
C HIS A 148 -4.04 6.69 11.01
N GLY A 149 -4.73 6.83 12.13
CA GLY A 149 -5.87 5.95 12.43
C GLY A 149 -5.60 4.62 13.14
N GLY A 150 -4.35 4.16 13.23
CA GLY A 150 -3.96 3.06 14.12
C GLY A 150 -4.28 1.64 13.61
N SER A 151 -4.97 1.53 12.48
CA SER A 151 -5.35 0.25 11.88
C SER A 151 -4.54 -0.07 10.62
N LEU A 152 -4.15 -1.33 10.47
CA LEU A 152 -3.44 -1.84 9.30
C LEU A 152 -4.36 -2.76 8.49
N ARG A 153 -4.21 -2.73 7.15
CA ARG A 153 -4.94 -3.63 6.25
C ARG A 153 -4.57 -5.08 6.55
N GLN A 154 -5.57 -5.92 6.81
CA GLN A 154 -5.35 -7.36 6.93
C GLN A 154 -4.84 -7.94 5.60
N PRO A 155 -3.89 -8.90 5.61
CA PRO A 155 -3.39 -9.67 6.75
C PRO A 155 -2.16 -9.06 7.45
N LEU A 156 -1.84 -7.78 7.24
CA LEU A 156 -0.65 -7.15 7.81
C LEU A 156 -0.82 -6.89 9.31
N SER A 157 0.24 -7.17 10.06
CA SER A 157 0.41 -6.76 11.46
C SER A 157 1.54 -5.74 11.55
N LEU A 158 1.56 -4.95 12.63
CA LEU A 158 2.66 -4.01 12.88
C LEU A 158 4.02 -4.73 12.89
N THR A 159 4.06 -5.93 13.46
CA THR A 159 5.25 -6.78 13.50
C THR A 159 5.73 -7.15 12.11
N ASN A 160 4.85 -7.67 11.26
CA ASN A 160 5.23 -8.13 9.92
C ASN A 160 5.58 -6.95 9.01
N LEU A 161 4.85 -5.84 9.11
CA LEU A 161 5.14 -4.62 8.36
C LEU A 161 6.52 -4.06 8.73
N SER A 162 6.84 -4.00 10.03
CA SER A 162 8.14 -3.52 10.50
C SER A 162 9.28 -4.42 10.04
N ALA A 163 9.07 -5.74 10.04
CA ALA A 163 10.07 -6.69 9.53
C ALA A 163 10.33 -6.52 8.03
N VAL A 164 9.27 -6.31 7.23
CA VAL A 164 9.40 -6.06 5.78
C VAL A 164 10.14 -4.75 5.50
N VAL A 165 9.77 -3.67 6.20
CA VAL A 165 10.46 -2.38 6.07
C VAL A 165 11.92 -2.49 6.53
N GLY A 166 12.20 -3.21 7.62
CA GLY A 166 13.56 -3.44 8.10
C GLY A 166 14.42 -4.16 7.06
N ALA A 167 13.90 -5.23 6.46
CA ALA A 167 14.59 -5.95 5.39
C ALA A 167 14.83 -5.08 4.14
N LEU A 168 13.89 -4.20 3.81
CA LEU A 168 14.06 -3.23 2.73
C LEU A 168 15.20 -2.24 3.05
N LEU A 169 15.21 -1.67 4.25
CA LEU A 169 16.26 -0.76 4.70
C LEU A 169 17.63 -1.43 4.71
N ASP A 170 17.72 -2.66 5.22
CA ASP A 170 18.97 -3.43 5.22
C ASP A 170 19.48 -3.67 3.78
N GLY A 171 18.61 -4.08 2.86
CA GLY A 171 18.97 -4.29 1.46
C GLY A 171 19.41 -3.01 0.74
N LEU A 172 18.74 -1.89 1.00
CA LEU A 172 19.09 -0.59 0.42
C LEU A 172 20.40 -0.04 1.00
N ALA A 173 20.63 -0.22 2.30
CA ALA A 173 21.88 0.18 2.95
C ALA A 173 23.05 -0.68 2.47
N LEU A 174 22.85 -1.99 2.24
CA LEU A 174 23.85 -2.86 1.61
C LEU A 174 24.23 -2.33 0.22
N ARG A 175 23.23 -1.94 -0.58
CA ARG A 175 23.46 -1.40 -1.93
C ARG A 175 24.26 -0.10 -1.89
N GLU A 176 23.94 0.79 -0.95
CA GLU A 176 24.66 2.04 -0.74
C GLU A 176 26.11 1.81 -0.26
N VAL A 177 26.34 0.84 0.63
CA VAL A 177 27.69 0.45 1.05
C VAL A 177 28.53 -0.10 -0.11
N LEU A 178 27.91 -0.85 -1.04
CA LEU A 178 28.58 -1.40 -2.22
C LEU A 178 28.81 -0.36 -3.32
N THR A 179 27.91 0.61 -3.46
CA THR A 179 27.98 1.67 -4.47
C THR A 179 27.54 2.99 -3.83
N PRO A 180 28.50 3.72 -3.22
CA PRO A 180 28.18 4.99 -2.56
C PRO A 180 27.56 6.01 -3.53
N GLY A 181 26.51 6.68 -3.09
CA GLY A 181 25.70 7.62 -3.87
C GLY A 181 24.64 6.97 -4.77
N SER A 182 24.40 5.66 -4.63
CA SER A 182 23.38 4.95 -5.44
C SER A 182 21.98 5.01 -4.83
N VAL A 183 21.87 5.29 -3.54
CA VAL A 183 20.61 5.38 -2.80
C VAL A 183 20.60 6.64 -1.94
N SER A 184 19.60 7.51 -2.13
CA SER A 184 19.40 8.71 -1.31
C SER A 184 18.57 8.39 -0.06
N SER A 185 18.93 8.94 1.10
CA SER A 185 18.16 8.78 2.34
C SER A 185 16.76 9.41 2.27
N ASP A 186 16.57 10.44 1.45
CA ASP A 186 15.26 11.07 1.21
C ASP A 186 14.35 10.18 0.33
N ASP A 187 14.92 9.52 -0.66
CA ASP A 187 14.19 8.57 -1.52
C ASP A 187 13.72 7.35 -0.71
N VAL A 188 14.59 6.84 0.18
CA VAL A 188 14.28 5.73 1.10
C VAL A 188 13.14 6.11 2.04
N ALA A 189 13.21 7.29 2.64
CA ALA A 189 12.17 7.81 3.52
C ALA A 189 10.83 8.00 2.79
N SER A 190 10.87 8.56 1.57
CA SER A 190 9.69 8.76 0.75
C SER A 190 9.05 7.43 0.33
N ALA A 191 9.86 6.45 -0.10
CA ALA A 191 9.37 5.11 -0.44
C ALA A 191 8.75 4.40 0.78
N THR A 192 9.40 4.51 1.94
CA THR A 192 8.87 3.94 3.19
C THR A 192 7.54 4.57 3.56
N ASN A 193 7.42 5.90 3.47
CA ASN A 193 6.17 6.60 3.72
C ASN A 193 5.03 6.15 2.78
N SER A 194 5.30 5.98 1.49
CA SER A 194 4.30 5.47 0.54
C SER A 194 3.83 4.03 0.87
N ILE A 195 4.74 3.16 1.30
CA ILE A 195 4.40 1.81 1.75
C ILE A 195 3.48 1.85 2.97
N LEU A 196 3.80 2.72 3.94
CA LEU A 196 2.98 2.90 5.13
C LEU A 196 1.59 3.42 4.80
N GLN A 197 1.48 4.45 3.96
CA GLN A 197 0.19 4.99 3.50
C GLN A 197 -0.69 3.92 2.86
N TRP A 198 -0.11 3.04 2.03
CA TRP A 198 -0.85 1.92 1.46
C TRP A 198 -1.25 0.87 2.51
N ALA A 199 -0.38 0.58 3.47
CA ALA A 199 -0.59 -0.46 4.48
C ALA A 199 -1.63 -0.09 5.55
N ILE A 200 -1.90 1.20 5.75
CA ILE A 200 -2.90 1.70 6.69
C ILE A 200 -4.32 1.41 6.16
N ASP A 201 -5.20 0.92 7.04
CA ASP A 201 -6.61 0.67 6.73
C ASP A 201 -7.43 1.96 6.86
N PRO A 202 -7.96 2.51 5.76
CA PRO A 202 -8.78 3.72 5.79
C PRO A 202 -10.13 3.51 6.47
N LEU A 203 -10.63 2.27 6.58
CA LEU A 203 -11.94 1.96 7.17
C LEU A 203 -11.95 1.97 8.70
N HIS A 204 -10.82 1.63 9.32
CA HIS A 204 -10.63 1.63 10.78
C HIS A 204 -9.61 2.66 11.24
N SER A 205 -9.36 3.66 10.39
CA SER A 205 -8.62 4.85 10.77
C SER A 205 -9.51 5.75 11.63
N ASP A 206 -10.02 5.22 12.75
CA ASP A 206 -10.56 6.04 13.82
C ASP A 206 -9.36 6.71 14.50
N ARG A 207 -8.90 7.82 13.91
CA ARG A 207 -8.15 8.83 14.65
C ARG A 207 -8.87 10.14 14.60
N THR A 208 -9.07 10.69 15.79
CA THR A 208 -8.56 12.00 16.20
C THR A 208 -8.08 12.92 15.08
N VAL A 209 -8.97 13.25 14.15
CA VAL A 209 -8.99 14.59 13.59
C VAL A 209 -9.27 15.48 14.79
N ALA A 210 -8.44 16.51 14.99
CA ALA A 210 -8.75 17.55 15.96
C ALA A 210 -10.20 17.96 15.68
N GLN A 211 -11.10 17.69 16.62
CA GLN A 211 -12.47 18.17 16.49
C GLN A 211 -12.33 19.66 16.16
N PRO A 212 -12.94 20.16 15.07
CA PRO A 212 -12.96 21.59 14.85
C PRO A 212 -13.43 22.20 16.17
N ASP A 213 -12.63 23.15 16.68
CA ASP A 213 -12.93 23.89 17.91
C ASP A 213 -14.42 24.26 17.84
N PRO A 214 -15.19 24.20 18.94
CA PRO A 214 -16.59 24.65 18.95
C PRO A 214 -16.66 26.18 18.84
N GLY A 215 -15.99 26.75 17.84
CA GLY A 215 -16.10 28.10 17.35
C GLY A 215 -17.08 28.09 16.19
N GLU A 216 -18.32 28.47 16.51
CA GLU A 216 -19.35 28.88 15.56
C GLU A 216 -19.67 27.85 14.47
N ILE A 217 -20.47 26.84 14.82
CA ILE A 217 -21.56 26.49 13.91
C ILE A 217 -22.33 27.78 13.73
N SER A 218 -22.01 28.53 12.67
CA SER A 218 -22.89 29.57 12.21
C SER A 218 -24.17 28.83 11.84
N ASP A 219 -25.15 28.92 12.75
CA ASP A 219 -26.55 28.54 12.61
C ASP A 219 -27.24 29.36 11.49
N ALA A 220 -26.45 29.85 10.53
CA ALA A 220 -26.88 30.47 9.31
C ALA A 220 -27.16 29.34 8.32
N LEU A 221 -28.40 28.83 8.36
CA LEU A 221 -29.12 28.25 7.23
C LEU A 221 -28.21 27.71 6.12
N ARG A 222 -27.51 26.59 6.35
CA ARG A 222 -26.97 25.82 5.24
C ARG A 222 -28.18 25.16 4.58
N PRO A 223 -28.57 25.57 3.37
CA PRO A 223 -29.85 25.16 2.80
C PRO A 223 -29.88 23.67 2.45
N ASP A 224 -28.71 23.04 2.23
CA ASP A 224 -28.59 21.61 1.94
C ASP A 224 -27.25 21.03 2.42
N LEU A 225 -27.26 20.44 3.62
CA LEU A 225 -26.08 19.84 4.23
C LEU A 225 -25.66 18.53 3.53
N GLU A 226 -26.62 17.80 2.96
CA GLU A 226 -26.34 16.57 2.22
C GLU A 226 -25.60 16.88 0.91
N ALA A 227 -26.04 17.92 0.20
CA ALA A 227 -25.36 18.41 -1.00
C ALA A 227 -23.92 18.88 -0.71
N ASP A 228 -23.70 19.60 0.38
CA ASP A 228 -22.34 20.02 0.80
C ASP A 228 -21.42 18.81 1.01
N VAL A 229 -21.92 17.77 1.67
CA VAL A 229 -21.17 16.52 1.91
C VAL A 229 -20.87 15.78 0.61
N ILE A 230 -21.84 15.70 -0.30
CA ILE A 230 -21.67 15.06 -1.62
C ILE A 230 -20.60 15.80 -2.42
N ALA A 231 -20.65 17.14 -2.47
CA ALA A 231 -19.67 17.96 -3.19
C ALA A 231 -18.26 17.85 -2.59
N ALA A 232 -18.14 17.84 -1.27
CA ALA A 232 -16.87 17.60 -0.57
C ALA A 232 -16.31 16.21 -0.90
N THR A 233 -17.15 15.18 -0.89
CA THR A 233 -16.78 13.80 -1.21
C THR A 233 -16.30 13.68 -2.66
N GLU A 234 -16.99 14.33 -3.60
CA GLU A 234 -16.61 14.34 -5.01
C GLU A 234 -15.22 14.95 -5.21
N THR A 235 -14.97 16.11 -4.60
CA THR A 235 -13.67 16.79 -4.64
C THR A 235 -12.57 15.90 -4.10
N LEU A 236 -12.77 15.31 -2.92
CA LEU A 236 -11.80 14.42 -2.31
C LEU A 236 -11.53 13.15 -3.14
N PHE A 237 -12.56 12.60 -3.80
CA PHE A 237 -12.40 11.44 -4.68
C PHE A 237 -11.62 11.77 -5.94
N VAL A 238 -11.80 12.97 -6.50
CA VAL A 238 -11.00 13.43 -7.65
C VAL A 238 -9.54 13.57 -7.26
N ASP A 239 -9.25 14.18 -6.12
CA ASP A 239 -7.88 14.52 -5.71
C ASP A 239 -7.10 13.32 -5.16
N ASN A 240 -7.76 12.48 -4.35
CA ASN A 240 -7.09 11.43 -3.57
C ASN A 240 -7.53 10.00 -3.95
N GLY A 241 -8.62 9.85 -4.70
CA GLY A 241 -9.19 8.54 -5.04
C GLY A 241 -9.95 7.86 -3.90
N TYR A 242 -10.86 6.94 -4.27
CA TYR A 242 -11.83 6.31 -3.36
C TYR A 242 -11.24 5.69 -2.08
N PHE A 243 -10.10 5.02 -2.20
CA PHE A 243 -9.51 4.26 -1.09
C PHE A 243 -8.80 5.15 -0.07
N LEU A 244 -8.26 6.30 -0.47
CA LEU A 244 -7.50 7.15 0.45
C LEU A 244 -8.40 8.09 1.26
N VAL A 245 -9.66 8.26 0.83
CA VAL A 245 -10.62 9.15 1.48
C VAL A 245 -11.39 8.41 2.59
N THR A 246 -11.43 9.01 3.78
CA THR A 246 -12.19 8.54 4.93
C THR A 246 -13.44 9.41 5.18
N LEU A 247 -14.38 8.91 6.00
CA LEU A 247 -15.50 9.73 6.48
C LEU A 247 -15.02 10.94 7.30
N ALA A 248 -13.86 10.85 7.95
CA ALA A 248 -13.32 11.95 8.72
C ALA A 248 -12.81 13.08 7.82
N ASP A 249 -12.15 12.73 6.70
CA ASP A 249 -11.70 13.70 5.69
C ASP A 249 -12.90 14.42 5.06
N ILE A 250 -13.95 13.65 4.72
CA ILE A 250 -15.21 14.20 4.18
C ILE A 250 -15.87 15.16 5.18
N ALA A 251 -15.93 14.79 6.46
CA ALA A 251 -16.51 15.64 7.49
C ALA A 251 -15.70 16.94 7.67
N ALA A 252 -14.37 16.85 7.65
CA ALA A 252 -13.48 18.00 7.73
C ALA A 252 -13.67 18.95 6.54
N GLU A 253 -13.72 18.42 5.31
CA GLU A 253 -13.93 19.19 4.08
C GLU A 253 -15.33 19.85 4.04
N ALA A 254 -16.37 19.11 4.42
CA ALA A 254 -17.74 19.63 4.53
C ALA A 254 -17.94 20.59 5.73
N LYS A 255 -16.93 20.70 6.61
CA LYS A 255 -16.94 21.47 7.86
C LYS A 255 -18.08 21.07 8.78
N ILE A 256 -18.24 19.77 9.00
CA ILE A 256 -19.21 19.17 9.92
C ILE A 256 -18.52 18.19 10.87
N ARG A 257 -19.21 17.78 11.94
CA ARG A 257 -18.70 16.74 12.84
C ARG A 257 -18.85 15.37 12.20
N VAL A 258 -17.89 14.48 12.42
CA VAL A 258 -17.94 13.08 11.95
C VAL A 258 -19.19 12.35 12.45
N GLU A 259 -19.64 12.64 13.67
CA GLU A 259 -20.88 12.06 14.21
C GLU A 259 -22.13 12.52 13.44
N ASP A 260 -22.18 13.78 13.02
CA ASP A 260 -23.30 14.30 12.23
C ASP A 260 -23.25 13.74 10.81
N LEU A 261 -22.05 13.62 10.23
CA LEU A 261 -21.85 12.93 8.95
C LEU A 261 -22.36 11.48 9.02
N ARG A 262 -21.95 10.71 10.04
CA ARG A 262 -22.38 9.31 10.22
C ARG A 262 -23.89 9.16 10.42
N ARG A 263 -24.58 10.21 10.90
CA ARG A 263 -26.05 10.25 11.01
C ARG A 263 -26.73 10.51 9.67
N LEU A 264 -26.14 11.34 8.81
CA LEU A 264 -26.63 11.60 7.46
C LEU A 264 -26.35 10.42 6.54
N PHE A 265 -25.10 9.94 6.56
CA PHE A 265 -24.59 8.87 5.71
C PHE A 265 -23.80 7.88 6.56
N PRO A 266 -24.36 6.67 6.83
CA PRO A 266 -23.69 5.65 7.61
C PRO A 266 -22.34 5.19 7.03
N SER A 267 -22.19 5.22 5.70
CA SER A 267 -20.98 4.80 4.98
C SER A 267 -20.67 5.69 3.76
N LYS A 268 -19.46 5.56 3.21
CA LYS A 268 -19.07 6.21 1.94
C LYS A 268 -19.96 5.77 0.76
N VAL A 269 -20.44 4.53 0.82
CA VAL A 269 -21.34 3.97 -0.19
C VAL A 269 -22.68 4.68 -0.16
N ASP A 270 -23.20 5.02 1.02
CA ASP A 270 -24.45 5.77 1.14
C ASP A 270 -24.31 7.16 0.51
N ILE A 271 -23.16 7.82 0.65
CA ILE A 271 -22.87 9.10 -0.02
C ILE A 271 -22.84 8.92 -1.54
N ILE A 272 -22.15 7.89 -2.04
CA ILE A 272 -22.12 7.58 -3.49
C ILE A 272 -23.53 7.34 -4.02
N VAL A 273 -24.35 6.58 -3.29
CA VAL A 273 -25.73 6.29 -3.67
C VAL A 273 -26.56 7.57 -3.68
N ALA A 274 -26.44 8.41 -2.65
CA ALA A 274 -27.16 9.68 -2.58
C ALA A 274 -26.76 10.63 -3.73
N ALA A 275 -25.50 10.65 -4.12
CA ALA A 275 -25.01 11.44 -5.26
C ALA A 275 -25.53 10.93 -6.61
N LEU A 276 -25.49 9.62 -6.84
CA LEU A 276 -25.79 9.03 -8.15
C LEU A 276 -27.29 8.76 -8.37
N LYS A 277 -28.07 8.54 -7.31
CA LYS A 277 -29.48 8.15 -7.43
C LYS A 277 -30.34 9.19 -8.16
N PRO A 278 -30.26 10.51 -7.87
CA PRO A 278 -31.06 11.51 -8.59
C PRO A 278 -30.80 11.53 -10.09
N GLU A 279 -29.54 11.36 -10.48
CA GLU A 279 -29.11 11.31 -11.89
C GLU A 279 -29.54 10.01 -12.56
N PHE A 280 -29.46 8.88 -11.87
CA PHE A 280 -29.99 7.63 -12.39
C PHE A 280 -31.51 7.66 -12.56
N ASP A 281 -32.24 8.26 -11.60
CA ASP A 281 -33.68 8.48 -11.70
C ASP A 281 -34.05 9.38 -12.90
N ARG A 282 -33.19 10.33 -13.27
CA ARG A 282 -33.35 11.13 -14.50
C ARG A 282 -33.28 10.23 -15.74
N VAL A 283 -32.32 9.31 -15.82
CA VAL A 283 -32.24 8.32 -16.91
C VAL A 283 -33.51 7.47 -17.00
N LEU A 284 -34.01 6.97 -15.86
CA LEU A 284 -35.25 6.20 -15.81
C LEU A 284 -36.49 7.01 -16.21
N ARG A 285 -36.53 8.32 -15.93
CA ARG A 285 -37.61 9.22 -16.38
C ARG A 285 -37.57 9.40 -17.90
N LEU A 286 -36.39 9.63 -18.49
CA LEU A 286 -36.22 9.78 -19.94
C LEU A 286 -36.65 8.51 -20.68
N ARG A 287 -36.22 7.34 -20.20
CA ARG A 287 -36.63 6.05 -20.77
C ARG A 287 -38.15 5.85 -20.76
N ARG A 288 -38.81 6.18 -19.65
CA ARG A 288 -40.28 6.09 -19.53
C ARG A 288 -41.00 7.08 -20.46
N ALA A 289 -40.40 8.22 -20.75
CA ALA A 289 -40.95 9.18 -21.71
C ALA A 289 -40.90 8.61 -23.14
N ASP A 290 -39.76 8.05 -23.56
CA ASP A 290 -39.62 7.39 -24.87
C ASP A 290 -40.63 6.24 -25.01
N GLU A 291 -40.86 5.47 -23.94
CA GLU A 291 -41.87 4.40 -23.91
C GLU A 291 -43.29 4.92 -24.15
N ARG A 292 -43.71 5.99 -23.44
CA ARG A 292 -45.04 6.59 -23.62
C ARG A 292 -45.25 7.22 -24.99
N LEU A 293 -44.17 7.71 -25.60
CA LEU A 293 -44.19 8.31 -26.93
C LEU A 293 -44.14 7.25 -28.05
N GLY A 294 -44.04 5.97 -27.72
CA GLY A 294 -43.98 4.89 -28.70
C GLY A 294 -42.72 4.94 -29.57
N VAL A 295 -41.60 5.43 -29.02
CA VAL A 295 -40.32 5.46 -29.74
C VAL A 295 -39.88 4.03 -30.07
N ASP A 296 -39.39 3.84 -31.29
CA ASP A 296 -38.82 2.59 -31.78
C ASP A 296 -37.81 1.97 -30.78
N PRO A 297 -37.89 0.67 -30.45
CA PRO A 297 -37.04 0.04 -29.43
C PRO A 297 -35.54 0.19 -29.68
N ALA A 298 -35.06 0.12 -30.92
CA ALA A 298 -33.64 0.29 -31.23
C ALA A 298 -33.18 1.72 -30.96
N THR A 299 -34.01 2.70 -31.35
CA THR A 299 -33.77 4.12 -31.08
C THR A 299 -33.81 4.44 -29.58
N ALA A 300 -34.80 3.91 -28.85
CA ALA A 300 -34.93 4.08 -27.40
C ALA A 300 -33.75 3.46 -26.64
N LEU A 301 -33.27 2.30 -27.09
CA LEU A 301 -32.09 1.64 -26.53
C LEU A 301 -30.84 2.51 -26.71
N GLN A 302 -30.61 3.02 -27.92
CA GLN A 302 -29.48 3.92 -28.19
C GLN A 302 -29.53 5.16 -27.29
N ARG A 303 -30.67 5.86 -27.21
CA ARG A 303 -30.84 7.03 -26.35
C ARG A 303 -30.59 6.73 -24.87
N THR A 304 -31.07 5.59 -24.40
CA THR A 304 -30.88 5.17 -23.00
C THR A 304 -29.42 4.85 -22.70
N LEU A 305 -28.71 4.17 -23.60
CA LEU A 305 -27.28 3.89 -23.44
C LEU A 305 -26.43 5.18 -23.50
N VAL A 306 -26.80 6.15 -24.33
CA VAL A 306 -26.17 7.48 -24.31
C VAL A 306 -26.42 8.18 -22.98
N SER A 307 -27.66 8.18 -22.49
CA SER A 307 -28.01 8.79 -21.19
C SER A 307 -27.28 8.13 -20.02
N LEU A 308 -27.06 6.81 -20.07
CA LEU A 308 -26.24 6.09 -19.10
C LEU A 308 -24.76 6.47 -19.23
N GLY A 309 -24.25 6.66 -20.45
CA GLY A 309 -22.90 7.15 -20.68
C GLY A 309 -22.69 8.56 -20.11
N GLU A 310 -23.63 9.47 -20.35
CA GLU A 310 -23.64 10.83 -19.77
C GLU A 310 -23.64 10.77 -18.25
N PHE A 311 -24.54 9.97 -17.66
CA PHE A 311 -24.58 9.72 -16.22
C PHE A 311 -23.20 9.34 -15.63
N VAL A 312 -22.47 8.43 -16.29
CA VAL A 312 -21.13 8.00 -15.83
C VAL A 312 -20.08 9.10 -16.04
N ILE A 313 -20.13 9.80 -17.17
CA ILE A 313 -19.15 10.83 -17.55
C ILE A 313 -19.28 12.08 -16.67
N ASP A 314 -20.50 12.48 -16.35
CA ASP A 314 -20.78 13.65 -15.53
C ASP A 314 -20.49 13.39 -14.04
N ASN A 315 -20.51 12.12 -13.63
CA ASN A 315 -20.28 11.70 -12.24
C ASN A 315 -19.10 10.71 -12.13
N ARG A 316 -17.98 10.96 -12.82
CA ARG A 316 -16.86 10.01 -12.95
C ARG A 316 -16.28 9.56 -11.61
N ALA A 317 -16.04 10.51 -10.71
CA ALA A 317 -15.44 10.22 -9.41
C ALA A 317 -16.34 9.29 -8.58
N MET A 318 -17.63 9.61 -8.50
CA MET A 318 -18.64 8.80 -7.81
C MET A 318 -18.86 7.45 -8.50
N SER A 319 -18.94 7.41 -9.83
CA SER A 319 -19.13 6.17 -10.61
C SER A 319 -17.93 5.23 -10.48
N SER A 320 -16.70 5.78 -10.45
CA SER A 320 -15.49 5.01 -10.18
C SER A 320 -15.49 4.48 -8.75
N GLY A 321 -15.86 5.32 -7.77
CA GLY A 321 -16.05 4.92 -6.37
C GLY A 321 -17.05 3.77 -6.21
N MET A 322 -18.22 3.86 -6.89
CA MET A 322 -19.22 2.79 -6.91
C MET A 322 -18.64 1.46 -7.40
N LEU A 323 -17.88 1.49 -8.51
CA LEU A 323 -17.29 0.29 -9.09
C LEU A 323 -16.23 -0.33 -8.17
N LEU A 324 -15.41 0.50 -7.53
CA LEU A 324 -14.41 0.07 -6.56
C LEU A 324 -15.06 -0.51 -5.30
N ALA A 325 -16.13 0.12 -4.80
CA ALA A 325 -16.91 -0.39 -3.67
C ALA A 325 -17.51 -1.77 -3.99
N LEU A 326 -18.17 -1.93 -5.14
CA LEU A 326 -18.70 -3.22 -5.59
C LEU A 326 -17.60 -4.28 -5.77
N SER A 327 -16.39 -3.89 -6.15
CA SER A 327 -15.29 -4.83 -6.39
C SER A 327 -14.58 -5.27 -5.10
N PHE A 328 -14.35 -4.35 -4.16
CA PHE A 328 -13.48 -4.57 -3.00
C PHE A 328 -14.24 -4.63 -1.66
N GLU A 329 -15.29 -3.84 -1.48
CA GLU A 329 -16.04 -3.82 -0.21
C GLU A 329 -17.04 -4.96 -0.10
N GLN A 330 -17.45 -5.58 -1.22
CA GLN A 330 -18.26 -6.80 -1.20
C GLN A 330 -17.67 -7.92 -0.34
N PHE A 331 -16.33 -7.99 -0.23
CA PHE A 331 -15.64 -8.99 0.56
C PHE A 331 -15.64 -8.69 2.07
N HIS A 332 -15.95 -7.44 2.45
CA HIS A 332 -15.80 -6.94 3.82
C HIS A 332 -17.16 -6.58 4.46
N GLN A 333 -18.12 -6.09 3.66
CA GLN A 333 -19.48 -5.73 4.10
C GLN A 333 -20.52 -6.17 3.05
N PRO A 334 -21.21 -7.30 3.27
CA PRO A 334 -22.22 -7.78 2.32
C PRO A 334 -23.36 -6.78 2.06
N SER A 335 -23.65 -5.91 3.04
CA SER A 335 -24.67 -4.85 2.93
C SER A 335 -24.34 -3.79 1.87
N THR A 336 -23.06 -3.56 1.56
CA THR A 336 -22.63 -2.62 0.51
C THR A 336 -23.20 -2.97 -0.85
N ILE A 337 -23.18 -4.26 -1.21
CA ILE A 337 -23.78 -4.74 -2.45
C ILE A 337 -25.28 -4.47 -2.43
N THR A 338 -25.95 -4.78 -1.32
CA THR A 338 -27.40 -4.60 -1.18
C THR A 338 -27.80 -3.15 -1.41
N THR A 339 -27.16 -2.19 -0.73
CA THR A 339 -27.49 -0.76 -0.87
C THR A 339 -27.31 -0.25 -2.31
N VAL A 340 -26.22 -0.65 -2.98
CA VAL A 340 -25.94 -0.24 -4.36
C VAL A 340 -26.89 -0.91 -5.34
N ILE A 341 -27.12 -2.22 -5.23
CA ILE A 341 -28.05 -2.94 -6.13
C ILE A 341 -29.48 -2.44 -5.95
N GLU A 342 -29.92 -2.12 -4.73
CA GLU A 342 -31.28 -1.62 -4.50
C GLU A 342 -31.51 -0.22 -5.09
N ASN A 343 -30.48 0.61 -5.19
CA ASN A 343 -30.62 2.01 -5.59
C ASN A 343 -30.07 2.37 -6.97
N LEU A 344 -29.06 1.64 -7.46
CA LEU A 344 -28.29 1.95 -8.66
C LEU A 344 -28.17 0.74 -9.61
N TYR A 345 -29.24 -0.04 -9.75
CA TYR A 345 -29.25 -1.17 -10.68
C TYR A 345 -29.36 -0.70 -12.14
N LEU A 346 -28.24 -0.35 -12.76
CA LEU A 346 -28.17 0.15 -14.14
C LEU A 346 -28.92 -0.72 -15.18
N PRO A 347 -28.90 -2.07 -15.12
CA PRO A 347 -29.64 -2.90 -16.06
C PRO A 347 -31.15 -2.61 -16.09
N SER A 348 -31.74 -2.12 -15.00
CA SER A 348 -33.17 -1.78 -14.93
C SER A 348 -33.60 -0.67 -15.92
N ALA A 349 -32.64 0.15 -16.38
CA ALA A 349 -32.92 1.15 -17.41
C ALA A 349 -33.17 0.50 -18.78
N VAL A 350 -32.54 -0.64 -19.05
CA VAL A 350 -32.46 -1.27 -20.37
C VAL A 350 -33.44 -2.44 -20.53
N VAL A 351 -33.64 -3.24 -19.49
CA VAL A 351 -34.47 -4.48 -19.55
C VAL A 351 -35.84 -4.25 -20.22
N PRO A 352 -36.66 -3.25 -19.83
CA PRO A 352 -37.98 -3.09 -20.43
C PRO A 352 -37.98 -2.65 -21.90
N ILE A 353 -36.87 -2.07 -22.38
CA ILE A 353 -36.71 -1.75 -23.81
C ILE A 353 -36.44 -3.03 -24.59
N LEU A 354 -35.58 -3.90 -24.05
CA LEU A 354 -35.26 -5.18 -24.68
C LEU A 354 -36.49 -6.10 -24.74
N GLU A 355 -37.27 -6.16 -23.66
CA GLU A 355 -38.51 -6.96 -23.62
C GLU A 355 -39.53 -6.49 -24.67
N ARG A 356 -39.84 -5.19 -24.72
CA ARG A 356 -40.74 -4.63 -25.76
C ARG A 356 -40.19 -4.83 -27.18
N GLY A 357 -38.89 -4.69 -27.35
CA GLY A 357 -38.25 -4.93 -28.65
C GLY A 357 -38.33 -6.38 -29.11
N ARG A 358 -38.37 -7.34 -28.18
CA ARG A 358 -38.62 -8.76 -28.51
C ARG A 358 -40.07 -9.01 -28.89
N GLU A 359 -41.00 -8.48 -28.12
CA GLU A 359 -42.44 -8.59 -28.39
C GLU A 359 -42.80 -8.01 -29.77
N SER A 360 -42.11 -6.95 -30.19
CA SER A 360 -42.29 -6.30 -31.49
C SER A 360 -41.43 -6.89 -32.62
N GLY A 361 -40.62 -7.92 -32.35
CA GLY A 361 -39.77 -8.57 -33.35
C GLY A 361 -38.60 -7.73 -33.86
N VAL A 362 -38.16 -6.74 -33.08
CA VAL A 362 -36.98 -5.89 -33.37
C VAL A 362 -35.70 -6.54 -32.83
N PHE A 363 -35.78 -7.19 -31.67
CA PHE A 363 -34.66 -7.87 -31.02
C PHE A 363 -34.89 -9.39 -30.94
N SER A 364 -33.79 -10.15 -31.00
CA SER A 364 -33.73 -11.59 -30.82
C SER A 364 -34.02 -11.99 -29.37
N ASP A 365 -34.60 -13.18 -29.21
CA ASP A 365 -34.84 -13.88 -27.96
C ASP A 365 -33.77 -14.94 -27.61
N ASP A 366 -32.68 -15.02 -28.40
CA ASP A 366 -31.58 -15.99 -28.23
C ASP A 366 -30.92 -15.97 -26.83
N ALA A 367 -30.95 -14.83 -26.13
CA ALA A 367 -30.42 -14.67 -24.78
C ALA A 367 -31.47 -14.04 -23.85
N PRO A 368 -31.45 -14.26 -22.53
CA PRO A 368 -32.33 -13.55 -21.60
C PRO A 368 -32.15 -12.03 -21.65
N ALA A 369 -33.25 -11.25 -21.54
CA ALA A 369 -33.21 -9.78 -21.65
C ALA A 369 -32.33 -9.16 -20.56
N LEU A 370 -32.35 -9.77 -19.38
CA LEU A 370 -31.53 -9.35 -18.25
C LEU A 370 -30.03 -9.51 -18.52
N GLU A 371 -29.60 -10.63 -19.11
CA GLU A 371 -28.19 -10.86 -19.43
C GLU A 371 -27.69 -9.87 -20.48
N ALA A 372 -28.49 -9.62 -21.52
CA ALA A 372 -28.20 -8.61 -22.52
C ALA A 372 -28.10 -7.21 -21.91
N ALA A 373 -29.01 -6.85 -20.99
CA ALA A 373 -28.97 -5.57 -20.28
C ALA A 373 -27.72 -5.43 -19.41
N ILE A 374 -27.34 -6.46 -18.66
CA ILE A 374 -26.10 -6.48 -17.86
C ILE A 374 -24.88 -6.28 -18.77
N MET A 375 -24.81 -7.01 -19.88
CA MET A 375 -23.67 -6.91 -20.79
C MET A 375 -23.56 -5.53 -21.44
N LEU A 376 -24.67 -4.95 -21.89
CA LEU A 376 -24.70 -3.60 -22.47
C LEU A 376 -24.29 -2.54 -21.45
N THR A 377 -24.90 -2.55 -20.26
CA THR A 377 -24.66 -1.53 -19.23
C THR A 377 -23.24 -1.61 -18.66
N ASN A 378 -22.71 -2.80 -18.41
CA ASN A 378 -21.32 -2.97 -17.97
C ASN A 378 -20.34 -2.42 -19.01
N ASN A 379 -20.54 -2.74 -20.29
CA ASN A 379 -19.64 -2.25 -21.35
C ASN A 379 -19.67 -0.72 -21.46
N VAL A 380 -20.84 -0.09 -21.34
CA VAL A 380 -20.93 1.38 -21.29
C VAL A 380 -20.18 1.93 -20.07
N LEU A 381 -20.47 1.41 -18.87
CA LEU A 381 -19.84 1.85 -17.62
C LEU A 381 -18.31 1.76 -17.68
N PHE A 382 -17.77 0.58 -17.98
CA PHE A 382 -16.31 0.36 -18.02
C PHE A 382 -15.64 1.20 -19.12
N ARG A 383 -16.27 1.32 -20.29
CA ARG A 383 -15.68 2.07 -21.40
C ARG A 383 -15.67 3.57 -21.14
N CYS A 384 -16.74 4.12 -20.57
CA CYS A 384 -16.75 5.51 -20.13
C CYS A 384 -15.64 5.79 -19.12
N LEU A 385 -15.41 4.90 -18.14
CA LEU A 385 -14.37 5.09 -17.11
C LEU A 385 -12.94 4.89 -17.64
N THR A 386 -12.71 3.95 -18.56
CA THR A 386 -11.36 3.62 -19.06
C THR A 386 -10.92 4.44 -20.29
N ARG A 387 -11.87 5.07 -20.99
CA ARG A 387 -11.61 5.89 -22.18
C ARG A 387 -12.19 7.29 -22.02
N PRO A 388 -11.55 8.17 -21.22
CA PRO A 388 -12.12 9.48 -20.86
C PRO A 388 -12.28 10.43 -22.05
N ALA A 389 -11.58 10.19 -23.17
CA ALA A 389 -11.67 11.02 -24.37
C ALA A 389 -12.88 10.70 -25.27
N GLU A 390 -13.53 9.54 -25.10
CA GLU A 390 -14.71 9.18 -25.90
C GLU A 390 -15.97 9.82 -25.29
N SER A 391 -16.82 10.39 -26.14
CA SER A 391 -18.14 10.90 -25.75
C SER A 391 -19.12 9.76 -25.46
N ALA A 392 -20.18 10.04 -24.68
CA ALA A 392 -21.23 9.07 -24.40
C ALA A 392 -21.88 8.48 -25.67
N THR A 393 -22.00 9.30 -26.72
CA THR A 393 -22.52 8.88 -28.03
C THR A 393 -21.59 7.89 -28.73
N GLU A 394 -20.29 8.18 -28.76
CA GLU A 394 -19.29 7.27 -29.36
C GLU A 394 -19.21 5.94 -28.61
N VAL A 395 -19.26 5.98 -27.27
CA VAL A 395 -19.29 4.79 -26.42
C VAL A 395 -20.53 3.95 -26.74
N ALA A 396 -21.73 4.54 -26.67
CA ALA A 396 -22.98 3.82 -26.91
C ALA A 396 -23.03 3.21 -28.33
N GLN A 397 -22.61 3.96 -29.36
CA GLN A 397 -22.52 3.46 -30.72
C GLN A 397 -21.51 2.32 -30.87
N GLY A 398 -20.36 2.43 -30.22
CA GLY A 398 -19.34 1.38 -30.22
C GLY A 398 -19.82 0.09 -29.56
N VAL A 399 -20.49 0.20 -28.41
CA VAL A 399 -21.06 -0.93 -27.67
C VAL A 399 -22.17 -1.59 -28.49
N LEU A 400 -23.11 -0.81 -29.03
CA LEU A 400 -24.18 -1.33 -29.88
C LEU A 400 -23.64 -2.00 -31.15
N ARG A 401 -22.64 -1.41 -31.83
CA ARG A 401 -22.08 -1.99 -33.05
C ARG A 401 -21.50 -3.39 -32.83
N ILE A 402 -20.92 -3.63 -31.66
CA ILE A 402 -20.26 -4.90 -31.32
C ILE A 402 -21.27 -5.93 -30.79
N LEU A 403 -22.23 -5.50 -29.97
CA LEU A 403 -23.14 -6.41 -29.25
C LEU A 403 -24.49 -6.61 -29.96
N MET A 404 -24.96 -5.67 -30.79
CA MET A 404 -26.22 -5.83 -31.55
C MET A 404 -26.22 -6.96 -32.58
N PRO A 405 -25.12 -7.32 -33.27
CA PRO A 405 -25.14 -8.44 -34.21
C PRO A 405 -25.52 -9.80 -33.58
N GLY A 406 -25.43 -9.93 -32.26
CA GLY A 406 -25.92 -11.09 -31.50
C GLY A 406 -27.30 -10.89 -30.84
N VAL A 407 -27.93 -9.71 -30.99
CA VAL A 407 -29.21 -9.34 -30.35
C VAL A 407 -30.25 -8.85 -31.37
N ALA A 408 -29.87 -8.49 -32.60
CA ALA A 408 -30.79 -8.09 -33.66
C ALA A 408 -31.20 -9.30 -34.51
N ILE A 409 -32.48 -9.38 -34.86
CA ILE A 409 -32.96 -10.39 -35.82
C ILE A 409 -32.33 -10.10 -37.17
N ARG A 410 -31.59 -11.07 -37.73
CA ARG A 410 -31.10 -10.96 -39.12
C ARG A 410 -32.32 -11.01 -40.05
N PRO A 411 -32.53 -10.02 -40.93
CA PRO A 411 -33.50 -10.19 -42.00
C PRO A 411 -33.01 -11.34 -42.91
N ALA A 412 -33.95 -12.24 -43.25
CA ALA A 412 -33.73 -13.37 -44.14
C ALA A 412 -33.42 -12.94 -45.58
#